data_AF-A0AAW7YVZ1-F1
#
_entry.id   AF-A0AAW7YVZ1-F1
#
_cell.length_a   1.000
_cell.length_b   1.000
_cell.length_c   1.000
_cell.angle_alpha   90.00
_cell.angle_beta   90.00
_cell.angle_gamma   90.00
#
_symmetry.space_group_name_H-M   'P 1'
#
loop_
_entity.id
_entity.type
_entity.pdbx_description
1 polymer ?
#
loop_
_entity_poly.entity_id
_entity_poly.type
_entity_poly.pdbx_seq_one_letter_code
_entity_poly.pdbx_strand_id
1 'polypeptide(L)' 'YGLAGLLVAQPQLIATLPRRQAMLYKDNQDLRIVRVPFQIVPIETNMIWSPLLQHSKAHQWLRRSLIEFSASVADR' A
#
# COMPACT_ATOMS: atom_id res chain seq x y z
N TYR A 1 8.01 0.32 10.35
CA TYR A 1 8.35 0.10 8.93
C TYR A 1 8.16 1.41 8.16
N GLY A 2 9.22 2.19 8.02
CA GLY A 2 9.23 3.48 7.30
C GLY A 2 10.63 3.88 6.81
N LEU A 3 11.61 2.98 6.92
CA LEU A 3 13.02 3.27 6.64
C LEU A 3 13.24 3.68 5.18
N ALA A 4 12.49 3.10 4.24
CA ALA A 4 12.65 3.40 2.83
C ALA A 4 12.40 4.89 2.48
N GLY A 5 11.47 5.56 3.18
CA GLY A 5 11.25 7.00 3.02
C GLY A 5 12.38 7.86 3.55
N LEU A 6 12.94 7.48 4.70
CA LEU A 6 14.11 8.16 5.29
C LEU A 6 15.36 7.98 4.43
N LEU A 7 15.51 6.80 3.81
CA LEU A 7 16.66 6.49 2.97
C LEU A 7 16.60 7.20 1.63
N VAL A 8 15.43 7.24 0.97
CA VAL A 8 15.32 7.90 -0.35
C VAL A 8 15.49 9.42 -0.28
N ALA A 9 15.33 10.03 0.90
CA ALA A 9 15.65 11.44 1.14
C ALA A 9 17.15 11.74 1.18
N GLN A 10 18.02 10.71 1.26
CA GLN A 10 19.46 10.92 1.20
C GLN A 10 19.94 11.10 -0.25
N PRO A 11 21.02 11.87 -0.47
CA PRO A 11 21.56 12.09 -1.82
C PRO A 11 21.91 10.77 -2.52
N GLN A 12 21.71 10.75 -3.85
CA GLN A 12 22.15 9.66 -4.74
C GLN A 12 21.46 8.29 -4.51
N LEU A 13 20.32 8.26 -3.81
CA LEU A 13 19.54 7.03 -3.63
C LEU A 13 18.22 7.06 -4.42
N ILE A 14 17.79 5.88 -4.85
CA ILE A 14 16.47 5.64 -5.45
C ILE A 14 15.83 4.44 -4.78
N ALA A 15 14.51 4.41 -4.73
CA ALA A 15 13.75 3.28 -4.19
C ALA A 15 12.53 2.99 -5.06
N THR A 16 12.21 1.71 -5.23
CA THR A 16 10.94 1.27 -5.82
C THR A 16 9.98 0.92 -4.68
N LEU A 17 8.86 1.65 -4.60
CA LEU A 17 7.87 1.49 -3.54
C LEU A 17 6.50 1.18 -4.13
N PRO A 18 5.61 0.48 -3.39
CA PRO A 18 4.20 0.40 -3.75
C PRO A 18 3.61 1.81 -3.91
N ARG A 19 2.74 1.99 -4.90
CA ARG A 19 2.20 3.31 -5.29
C ARG A 19 1.64 4.10 -4.09
N ARG A 20 0.75 3.50 -3.29
CA ARG A 20 0.21 4.13 -2.07
C ARG A 20 1.29 4.64 -1.12
N GLN A 21 2.40 3.90 -0.95
CA GLN A 21 3.49 4.31 -0.09
C GLN A 21 4.31 5.45 -0.71
N ALA A 22 4.56 5.41 -2.03
CA ALA A 22 5.21 6.50 -2.73
C ALA A 22 4.39 7.80 -2.67
N MET A 23 3.07 7.71 -2.79
CA MET A 23 2.17 8.86 -2.76
C MET A 23 2.14 9.60 -1.42
N LEU A 24 2.61 9.00 -0.32
CA LEU A 24 2.84 9.71 0.95
C LEU A 24 3.90 10.80 0.83
N TYR A 25 4.77 10.72 -0.17
CA TYR A 25 5.85 11.67 -0.42
C TYR A 25 5.59 12.58 -1.64
N LYS A 26 4.38 12.55 -2.21
CA LYS A 26 4.04 13.30 -3.44
C LYS A 26 4.26 14.81 -3.31
N ASP A 27 4.11 15.35 -2.09
CA ASP A 27 4.22 16.78 -1.79
C ASP A 27 5.62 17.17 -1.28
N ASN A 28 6.56 16.21 -1.19
CA ASN A 28 7.94 16.47 -0.82
C ASN A 28 8.70 17.03 -2.04
N GLN A 29 9.17 18.27 -1.94
CA GLN A 29 9.86 18.97 -3.04
C GLN A 29 11.24 18.38 -3.38
N ASP A 30 11.87 17.68 -2.44
CA ASP A 30 13.19 17.07 -2.62
C ASP A 30 13.12 15.69 -3.30
N LEU A 31 11.91 15.14 -3.46
CA LEU A 31 11.68 13.82 -4.03
C LEU A 31 10.89 13.89 -5.34
N ARG A 32 11.26 13.04 -6.29
CA ARG A 32 10.53 12.89 -7.55
C ARG A 32 10.04 11.48 -7.72
N ILE A 33 8.72 11.33 -7.84
CA ILE A 33 8.10 10.05 -8.19
C ILE A 33 8.11 9.93 -9.72
N VAL A 34 8.66 8.82 -10.23
CA VAL A 34 8.75 8.52 -11.67
C VAL A 34 8.15 7.15 -11.97
N ARG A 35 7.75 6.94 -13.23
CA ARG A 35 7.38 5.60 -13.69
C ARG A 35 8.62 4.71 -13.67
N VAL A 36 8.45 3.50 -13.16
CA VAL A 36 9.51 2.49 -13.12
C VAL A 36 9.88 2.07 -14.56
N PRO A 37 11.17 1.92 -14.91
CA PRO A 37 11.61 1.64 -16.28
C PRO A 37 11.52 0.16 -16.68
N PHE A 38 10.75 -0.65 -15.94
CA PHE A 38 10.54 -2.06 -16.20
C PHE A 38 9.12 -2.48 -15.82
N GLN A 39 8.68 -3.62 -16.35
CA GLN A 39 7.36 -4.17 -16.04
C GLN A 39 7.35 -4.78 -14.63
N ILE A 40 6.37 -4.38 -13.83
CA ILE A 40 6.12 -4.94 -12.51
C ILE A 40 4.86 -5.80 -12.59
N VAL A 41 4.93 -7.03 -12.09
CA VAL A 41 3.75 -7.87 -11.90
C VAL A 41 2.88 -7.25 -10.80
N PRO A 42 1.57 -7.01 -11.04
CA PRO A 42 0.69 -6.47 -10.01
C PRO A 42 0.72 -7.32 -8.74
N ILE A 43 0.83 -6.66 -7.59
CA ILE A 43 0.81 -7.32 -6.29
C ILE A 43 -0.65 -7.37 -5.82
N GLU A 44 -1.16 -8.56 -5.59
CA GLU A 44 -2.50 -8.74 -5.03
C GLU A 44 -2.51 -8.44 -3.54
N THR A 45 -3.55 -7.72 -3.08
CA THR A 45 -3.78 -7.49 -1.65
C THR A 45 -4.91 -8.40 -1.20
N ASN A 46 -4.57 -9.41 -0.40
CA ASN A 46 -5.53 -10.39 0.11
C ASN A 46 -5.75 -10.22 1.61
N MET A 47 -6.98 -10.48 2.05
CA MET A 47 -7.33 -10.53 3.46
C MET A 47 -7.38 -11.99 3.92
N ILE A 48 -6.63 -12.32 4.96
CA ILE A 48 -6.51 -13.68 5.48
C ILE A 48 -7.08 -13.74 6.90
N TRP A 49 -7.76 -14.83 7.22
CA TRP A 49 -8.24 -15.10 8.58
C TRP A 49 -8.25 -16.61 8.85
N SER A 50 -8.19 -16.98 10.14
CA SER A 50 -8.31 -18.37 10.56
C SER A 50 -9.73 -18.90 10.27
N PRO A 51 -9.88 -20.13 9.77
CA PRO A 51 -11.19 -20.78 9.58
C PRO A 51 -12.05 -20.78 10.86
N LEU A 52 -11.41 -20.82 12.04
CA LEU A 52 -12.09 -20.77 13.34
C LEU A 52 -12.93 -19.49 13.54
N LEU A 53 -12.59 -18.41 12.85
CA LEU A 53 -13.24 -17.10 12.96
C LEU A 53 -14.26 -16.86 11.84
N GLN A 54 -14.47 -17.84 10.94
CA GLN A 54 -15.32 -17.69 9.76
C GLN A 54 -16.77 -17.30 10.11
N HIS A 55 -17.31 -17.88 11.18
CA HIS A 55 -18.69 -17.68 11.63
C HIS A 55 -18.84 -16.58 12.69
N SER A 56 -17.75 -15.93 13.13
CA SER A 56 -17.85 -14.84 14.09
C SER A 56 -18.51 -13.61 13.45
N LYS A 57 -19.62 -13.16 14.02
CA LYS A 57 -20.36 -11.97 13.55
C LYS A 57 -19.50 -10.71 13.55
N ALA A 58 -18.66 -10.53 14.57
CA ALA A 58 -17.75 -9.39 14.66
C ALA A 58 -16.70 -9.40 13.52
N HIS A 59 -16.10 -10.56 13.24
CA HIS A 59 -15.15 -10.70 12.12
C HIS A 59 -15.84 -10.56 10.76
N GLN A 60 -17.06 -11.05 10.60
CA GLN A 60 -17.83 -10.83 9.37
C GLN A 60 -18.13 -9.35 9.14
N TRP A 61 -18.55 -8.64 10.18
CA TRP A 61 -18.75 -7.19 10.11
C TRP A 61 -17.45 -6.49 9.70
N LEU A 62 -16.34 -6.74 10.39
CA LEU A 62 -15.07 -6.08 10.09
C LEU A 62 -14.61 -6.33 8.65
N ARG A 63 -14.71 -7.58 8.17
CA ARG A 63 -14.35 -7.94 6.80
C ARG A 63 -15.19 -7.16 5.77
N ARG A 64 -16.50 -7.08 5.96
CA ARG A 64 -17.38 -6.31 5.08
C ARG A 64 -17.03 -4.82 5.11
N SER A 65 -16.86 -4.25 6.29
CA SER A 65 -16.50 -2.83 6.45
C SER A 65 -15.16 -2.50 5.77
N LEU A 66 -14.17 -3.39 5.87
CA LEU A 66 -12.88 -3.21 5.20
C LEU A 66 -12.99 -3.34 3.68
N ILE A 67 -13.83 -4.25 3.18
CA ILE A 67 -14.10 -4.38 1.73
C ILE A 67 -14.79 -3.11 1.21
N GLU A 68 -15.83 -2.64 1.89
CA GLU A 68 -16.54 -1.41 1.56
C GLU A 68 -15.59 -0.21 1.56
N PHE A 69 -14.76 -0.07 2.60
CA PHE A 69 -13.73 0.97 2.66
C PHE A 69 -12.69 0.83 1.53
N SER A 70 -12.27 -0.38 1.19
CA SER A 70 -11.29 -0.58 0.12
C SER A 70 -11.81 -0.09 -1.23
N ALA A 71 -13.12 -0.16 -1.48
CA ALA A 71 -13.74 0.39 -2.69
C ALA A 71 -13.69 1.93 -2.75
N SER A 72 -13.67 2.62 -1.61
CA SER A 72 -13.50 4.08 -1.57
C SER A 72 -12.04 4.51 -1.70
N VAL A 73 -11.09 3.64 -1.35
CA VAL A 73 -9.66 3.87 -1.53
C VAL A 73 -9.28 3.50 -2.98
N ALA A 74 -9.73 4.34 -3.91
CA ALA A 74 -9.39 4.20 -5.32
C ALA A 74 -7.92 4.58 -5.56
N ASP A 75 -7.00 3.64 -5.38
CA ASP A 75 -5.67 3.69 -6.02
C ASP A 75 -5.70 2.70 -7.20
N ARG A 76 -6.23 3.17 -8.33
CA ARG A 76 -6.05 2.53 -9.64
C ARG A 76 -4.88 3.20 -10.37
#